data_AF-A0AAV6YV60-F1
#
_entry.id   AF-A0AAV6YV60-F1
#
_cell.length_a   1.000
_cell.length_b   1.000
_cell.length_c   1.000
_cell.angle_alpha   90.00
_cell.angle_beta   90.00
_cell.angle_gamma   90.00
#
_symmetry.space_group_name_H-M   'P 1'
#
loop_
_entity.id
_entity.type
_entity.pdbx_description
1 polymer ?
#
loop_
_entity_poly.entity_id
_entity_poly.type
_entity_poly.pdbx_seq_one_letter_code
_entity_poly.pdbx_strand_id
1 'polypeptide(L)'
;MRQTDVGCLLTVCLLSCLPGRVFNGSGKPIDNGPPVMAEDFLDINGQPINPFGRTYPEEMIQTGISPIDVMNSIARGQKIPIFSAAGLPHNEV
;
A
#
# COMPACT_ATOMS: atom_id res chain seq x y z
N MET A 1 -8.85 -13.16 33.90
CA MET A 1 -8.41 -13.00 32.49
C MET A 1 -7.13 -12.20 32.50
N ARG A 2 -5.99 -12.80 32.13
CA ARG A 2 -4.72 -12.07 32.00
C ARG A 2 -4.70 -11.42 30.62
N GLN A 3 -4.87 -10.11 30.59
CA GLN A 3 -4.62 -9.32 29.40
C GLN A 3 -3.10 -9.19 29.30
N THR A 4 -2.48 -10.00 28.44
CA THR A 4 -1.07 -9.82 28.10
C THR A 4 -0.98 -8.58 27.23
N ASP A 5 -0.60 -7.45 27.83
CA ASP A 5 -0.16 -6.28 27.10
C ASP A 5 1.09 -6.65 26.30
N VAL A 6 0.88 -7.00 25.05
CA VAL A 6 1.91 -6.98 24.02
C VAL A 6 2.28 -5.52 23.84
N GLY A 7 3.19 -5.00 24.67
CA GLY A 7 3.73 -3.63 24.59
C GLY A 7 4.53 -3.34 23.32
N CYS A 8 4.23 -4.04 22.22
CA CYS A 8 4.83 -3.91 20.91
C CYS A 8 3.82 -3.26 19.98
N LEU A 9 4.28 -2.23 19.25
CA LEU A 9 3.50 -1.58 18.21
C LEU A 9 3.03 -2.61 17.17
N LEU A 10 1.92 -2.34 16.49
CA LEU A 10 1.43 -3.21 15.43
C LEU A 10 2.50 -3.31 14.35
N THR A 11 2.96 -4.52 14.09
CA THR A 11 4.13 -4.77 13.25
C THR A 11 3.73 -5.68 12.10
N VAL A 12 4.09 -5.32 10.87
CA VAL A 12 3.77 -6.12 9.68
C VAL A 12 4.99 -6.95 9.28
N CYS A 13 4.74 -8.23 9.00
CA CYS A 13 5.73 -9.14 8.45
C CYS A 13 6.01 -8.77 7.00
N LEU A 14 7.19 -8.25 6.71
CA LEU A 14 7.66 -8.16 5.34
C LEU A 14 8.31 -9.49 4.98
N LEU A 15 7.99 -9.98 3.78
CA LEU A 15 8.67 -11.10 3.16
C LEU A 15 8.74 -10.81 1.66
N SER A 16 9.88 -11.07 1.02
CA SER A 16 10.00 -11.08 -0.45
C SER A 16 8.98 -11.99 -1.18
N CYS A 17 8.28 -12.88 -0.48
CA CYS A 17 7.23 -13.78 -0.96
C CYS A 17 5.79 -13.26 -0.70
N LEU A 18 5.61 -11.98 -0.36
CA LEU A 18 4.29 -11.34 -0.30
C LEU A 18 3.51 -11.25 -1.64
N PRO A 19 4.13 -11.06 -2.83
CA PRO A 19 3.34 -10.88 -4.05
C PRO A 19 2.50 -12.12 -4.37
N GLY A 20 1.19 -11.92 -4.58
CA GLY A 20 0.23 -12.99 -4.90
C GLY A 20 -0.48 -13.61 -3.69
N ARG A 21 -0.12 -13.24 -2.46
CA ARG A 21 -0.84 -13.65 -1.24
C ARG A 21 -1.93 -12.65 -0.85
N VAL A 22 -3.00 -13.15 -0.25
CA VAL A 22 -4.15 -12.33 0.19
C VAL A 22 -4.19 -12.29 1.72
N PHE A 23 -4.22 -11.08 2.29
CA PHE A 23 -4.25 -10.84 3.72
C PHE A 23 -5.51 -10.10 4.14
N ASN A 24 -5.95 -10.30 5.37
CA ASN A 24 -7.00 -9.48 5.98
C ASN A 24 -6.41 -8.19 6.58
N GLY A 25 -7.27 -7.25 7.00
CA GLY A 25 -6.87 -5.98 7.63
C GLY A 25 -6.16 -6.11 8.99
N SER A 26 -6.01 -7.33 9.51
CA SER A 26 -5.24 -7.64 10.73
C SER A 26 -3.92 -8.37 10.42
N GLY A 27 -3.51 -8.44 9.14
CA GLY A 27 -2.25 -9.05 8.73
C GLY A 27 -2.24 -10.59 8.71
N LYS A 28 -3.40 -11.25 8.84
CA LYS A 28 -3.49 -12.71 8.75
C LYS A 28 -3.75 -13.16 7.30
N PRO A 29 -3.04 -14.18 6.80
CA PRO A 29 -3.29 -14.73 5.47
C PRO A 29 -4.69 -15.36 5.41
N ILE A 30 -5.43 -15.07 4.34
CA ILE A 30 -6.76 -15.63 4.04
C ILE A 30 -6.75 -16.53 2.80
N ASP A 31 -5.56 -16.79 2.25
CA ASP A 31 -5.32 -17.60 1.06
C ASP A 31 -5.22 -19.11 1.34
N ASN A 32 -5.51 -19.55 2.59
CA ASN A 32 -5.32 -20.92 3.07
C ASN A 32 -3.88 -21.47 2.84
N GLY A 33 -2.92 -20.59 2.61
CA GLY A 33 -1.53 -20.95 2.38
C GLY A 33 -0.77 -21.25 3.68
N PRO A 34 0.47 -21.74 3.59
CA PRO A 34 1.33 -21.92 4.76
C PRO A 34 1.57 -20.58 5.46
N PRO A 35 1.79 -20.57 6.79
CA PRO A 35 2.02 -19.36 7.55
C PRO A 35 3.23 -18.60 6.97
N VAL A 36 3.08 -17.29 6.80
CA VAL A 36 4.17 -16.43 6.35
C VAL A 36 5.20 -16.32 7.47
N MET A 37 6.41 -16.81 7.22
CA MET A 37 7.54 -16.55 8.11
C MET A 37 8.04 -15.12 7.83
N ALA A 38 8.03 -14.27 8.84
CA ALA A 38 8.55 -12.91 8.73
C ALA A 38 10.08 -12.93 8.71
N GLU A 39 10.69 -12.23 7.74
CA GLU A 39 12.13 -11.91 7.80
C GLU A 39 12.35 -10.70 8.71
N ASP A 40 11.50 -9.68 8.57
CA ASP A 40 11.55 -8.45 9.37
C ASP A 40 10.17 -7.97 9.81
N PHE A 41 10.19 -7.27 10.93
CA PHE A 41 9.05 -6.73 11.65
C PHE A 41 9.13 -5.19 11.61
N LEU A 42 8.33 -4.54 10.75
CA LEU A 42 8.28 -3.06 10.62
C LEU A 42 7.00 -2.46 11.20
N ASP A 43 7.14 -1.33 11.91
CA ASP A 43 6.02 -0.56 12.48
C ASP A 43 5.11 -0.01 11.38
N ILE A 44 3.79 -0.19 11.55
CA ILE A 44 2.76 0.25 10.61
C ILE A 44 2.73 1.78 10.46
N ASN A 45 3.14 2.53 11.49
CA ASN A 45 3.15 4.00 11.42
C ASN A 45 4.18 4.53 10.41
N GLY A 46 5.13 3.69 9.98
CA GLY A 46 6.20 4.06 9.08
C GLY A 46 7.14 5.10 9.70
N GLN A 47 8.09 5.58 8.91
CA GLN A 47 9.00 6.65 9.30
C GLN A 47 8.88 7.83 8.33
N PRO A 48 8.84 9.08 8.81
CA PRO A 48 8.76 10.24 7.94
C PRO A 48 10.02 10.35 7.08
N ILE A 49 9.83 10.51 5.77
CA ILE A 49 10.94 10.69 4.81
C ILE A 49 11.44 12.14 4.87
N ASN A 50 12.75 12.30 5.07
CA ASN A 50 13.45 13.58 5.07
C ASN A 50 13.23 14.37 3.76
N PRO A 51 12.75 15.64 3.81
CA PRO A 51 12.53 16.47 2.62
C PRO A 51 13.75 16.66 1.72
N PHE A 52 14.97 16.74 2.28
CA PHE A 52 16.20 16.93 1.50
C PHE A 52 16.64 15.68 0.73
N GLY A 53 16.16 14.51 1.12
CA GLY A 53 16.43 13.24 0.43
C GLY A 53 15.36 12.89 -0.61
N ARG A 54 14.39 13.76 -0.87
CA ARG A 54 13.33 13.51 -1.86
C ARG A 54 13.84 13.81 -3.25
N THR A 55 13.80 12.82 -4.12
CA THR A 55 13.99 13.00 -5.57
C THR A 55 12.72 13.59 -6.16
N TYR A 56 12.85 14.61 -7.02
CA TYR A 56 11.71 15.15 -7.75
C TYR A 56 11.18 14.12 -8.76
N PRO A 57 9.85 13.96 -8.87
CA PRO A 57 9.27 13.01 -9.81
C PRO A 57 9.33 13.59 -11.22
N GLU A 58 10.14 12.99 -12.09
CA GLU A 58 10.35 13.46 -13.48
C GLU A 58 9.78 12.49 -14.53
N GLU A 59 9.52 11.24 -14.15
CA GLU A 59 9.04 10.21 -15.07
C GLU A 59 7.51 10.16 -15.10
N MET A 60 6.92 10.34 -16.28
CA MET A 60 5.49 10.17 -16.51
C MET A 60 5.11 8.68 -16.55
N ILE A 61 4.01 8.31 -15.89
CA ILE A 61 3.41 6.97 -15.96
C ILE A 61 2.26 7.01 -16.98
N GLN A 62 2.26 6.06 -17.91
CA GLN A 62 1.13 5.83 -18.81
C GLN A 62 0.09 4.94 -18.10
N THR A 63 -1.11 5.47 -17.90
CA THR A 63 -2.21 4.77 -17.21
C THR A 63 -3.10 3.98 -18.16
N GLY A 64 -3.11 4.33 -19.46
CA GLY A 64 -3.98 3.71 -20.46
C GLY A 64 -5.39 4.31 -20.51
N ILE A 65 -5.69 5.29 -19.65
CA ILE A 65 -6.93 6.06 -19.65
C ILE A 65 -6.63 7.39 -20.34
N SER A 66 -7.05 7.55 -21.60
CA SER A 66 -6.74 8.73 -22.41
C SER A 66 -7.07 10.07 -21.72
N PRO A 67 -8.21 10.22 -21.00
CA PRO A 67 -8.48 11.42 -20.22
C PRO A 67 -7.42 11.73 -19.15
N ILE A 68 -6.83 10.71 -18.51
CA ILE A 68 -5.79 10.88 -17.49
C ILE A 68 -4.46 11.18 -18.17
N ASP A 69 -4.08 10.40 -19.18
CA ASP A 69 -2.77 10.54 -19.82
C ASP A 69 -2.61 11.89 -20.56
N VAL A 70 -3.68 12.41 -21.16
CA VAL A 70 -3.65 13.67 -21.95
C VAL A 70 -3.92 14.91 -21.10
N MET A 71 -4.89 14.86 -20.19
CA MET A 71 -5.31 16.07 -19.45
C MET A 71 -4.66 16.18 -18.07
N ASN A 72 -4.26 15.06 -17.46
CA ASN A 72 -3.71 15.02 -16.09
C ASN A 72 -2.57 13.99 -16.00
N SER A 73 -1.50 14.19 -16.77
CA SER A 73 -0.36 13.28 -16.80
C SER A 73 0.23 13.09 -15.40
N ILE A 74 0.37 11.84 -14.97
CA ILE A 74 0.77 11.47 -13.61
C ILE A 74 2.26 11.16 -13.58
N ALA A 75 3.02 11.79 -12.68
CA ALA A 75 4.42 11.46 -12.47
C ALA A 75 4.61 10.36 -11.42
N ARG A 76 5.63 9.51 -11.59
CA ARG A 76 5.95 8.43 -10.65
C ARG A 76 6.28 9.02 -9.27
N GLY A 77 5.51 8.63 -8.26
CA GLY A 77 5.66 9.12 -6.89
C GLY A 77 4.67 10.23 -6.51
N GLN A 78 3.82 10.68 -7.44
CA GLN A 78 2.72 11.59 -7.15
C GLN A 78 1.54 10.83 -6.52
N LYS A 79 0.88 11.47 -5.53
CA LYS A 79 -0.34 10.95 -4.90
C LYS A 79 -1.55 11.71 -5.47
N ILE A 80 -2.40 11.05 -6.25
CA ILE A 80 -3.61 11.65 -6.84
C ILE A 80 -4.84 10.89 -6.34
N PRO A 81 -5.82 11.58 -5.71
CA PRO A 81 -7.07 10.96 -5.32
C PRO A 81 -8.01 10.81 -6.53
N ILE A 82 -8.73 9.69 -6.60
CA ILE A 82 -9.87 9.50 -7.51
C ILE A 82 -11.14 9.81 -6.73
N PHE A 83 -11.87 10.84 -7.14
CA PHE A 83 -13.15 11.20 -6.54
C PHE A 83 -14.29 10.61 -7.36
N SER A 84 -15.18 9.86 -6.71
CA SER A 84 -16.39 9.31 -7.32
C SER A 84 -17.58 9.44 -6.38
N ALA A 85 -18.78 9.25 -6.94
CA ALA A 85 -20.05 9.33 -6.23
C ALA A 85 -20.67 7.93 -6.04
N ALA A 86 -21.52 7.79 -5.03
CA ALA A 86 -22.24 6.55 -4.77
C ALA A 86 -23.10 6.15 -5.98
N GLY A 87 -22.90 4.93 -6.49
CA GLY A 87 -23.60 4.40 -7.66
C GLY A 87 -22.87 4.57 -8.99
N LEU A 88 -21.73 5.25 -9.03
CA LEU A 88 -20.86 5.28 -10.21
C LEU A 88 -19.91 4.06 -10.22
N PRO A 89 -19.57 3.51 -11.41
CA PRO A 89 -18.65 2.38 -11.55
C PRO A 89 -17.20 2.82 -11.28
N HIS A 90 -16.85 3.04 -10.01
CA HIS A 90 -15.50 3.43 -9.58
C HIS A 90 -14.55 2.25 -9.38
N ASN A 91 -15.06 1.02 -9.45
CA ASN A 91 -14.30 -0.21 -9.26
C ASN A 91 -14.13 -1.02 -10.56
N GLU A 92 -14.70 -0.55 -11.66
CA GLU A 92 -14.67 -1.21 -12.98
C GLU A 92 -13.70 -0.55 -13.96
N VAL A 93 -13.12 0.59 -13.58
CA VAL A 93 -12.20 1.41 -14.38
C VAL A 93 -10.77 1.25 -13.88
#